data_AF-A0A816V3T1-F1
#
_entry.id   AF-A0A816V3T1-F1
#
_cell.length_a   1.000
_cell.length_b   1.000
_cell.length_c   1.000
_cell.angle_alpha   90.00
_cell.angle_beta   90.00
_cell.angle_gamma   90.00
#
_symmetry.space_group_name_H-M   'P 1'
#
loop_
_entity.id
_entity.type
_entity.pdbx_description
1 polymer ?
#
loop_
_entity_poly.entity_id
_entity_poly.type
_entity_poly.pdbx_seq_one_letter_code
_entity_poly.pdbx_strand_id
1 'polypeptide(L)'
;MLSHEIFIQIVFTLSAFLTLSKNDFIPQKSADSNKLCLLMEMCDDYPIVYDIIWAFSFNKDIQKQLRSNAPFMSKLIQLAKQSENEQMRKAIDGILWNLELNHENHLIDDKHNKKAFDIVISYSHKEKVACKQIYDELIEAGYRVWIDFDQMHGNVMDAMAQAIEQSNTV
;
A
#
# COMPACT_ATOMS: atom_id res chain seq x y z
N MET A 1 1.38 27.34 -28.15
CA MET A 1 0.63 26.20 -28.75
C MET A 1 1.40 24.89 -28.55
N LEU A 2 2.68 24.80 -28.96
CA LEU A 2 3.53 23.60 -28.69
C LEU A 2 3.58 23.17 -27.21
N SER A 3 3.65 24.13 -26.27
CA SER A 3 3.76 23.81 -24.84
C SER A 3 2.54 23.08 -24.27
N HIS A 4 1.34 23.36 -24.79
CA HIS A 4 0.11 22.74 -24.33
C HIS A 4 -0.04 21.31 -24.84
N GLU A 5 0.38 21.06 -26.08
CA GLU A 5 0.37 19.72 -26.67
C GLU A 5 1.38 18.79 -25.99
N ILE A 6 2.58 19.31 -25.69
CA ILE A 6 3.60 18.57 -24.92
C ILE A 6 3.09 18.24 -23.52
N PHE A 7 2.47 19.20 -22.84
CA PHE A 7 1.90 18.97 -21.50
C PHE A 7 0.84 17.84 -21.53
N ILE A 8 -0.06 17.87 -22.51
CA ILE A 8 -1.06 16.80 -22.69
C ILE A 8 -0.40 15.44 -22.91
N GLN A 9 0.62 15.37 -23.78
CA GLN A 9 1.34 14.11 -24.04
C GLN A 9 2.03 13.58 -22.78
N ILE A 10 2.62 14.45 -21.96
CA ILE A 10 3.23 14.05 -20.69
C ILE A 10 2.19 13.47 -19.74
N VAL A 11 1.03 14.11 -19.59
CA VAL A 11 -0.05 13.62 -18.73
C VAL A 11 -0.56 12.24 -19.18
N PHE A 12 -0.75 12.03 -20.48
CA PHE A 12 -1.13 10.71 -21.01
C PHE A 12 -0.04 9.65 -20.77
N THR A 13 1.22 10.01 -20.95
CA THR A 13 2.35 9.12 -20.70
C THR A 13 2.42 8.71 -19.23
N LEU A 14 2.24 9.66 -18.31
CA LEU A 14 2.19 9.39 -16.87
C LEU A 14 0.99 8.53 -16.48
N SER A 15 -0.17 8.73 -17.11
CA SER A 15 -1.35 7.90 -16.88
C SER A 15 -1.15 6.45 -17.34
N ALA A 16 -0.49 6.25 -18.49
CA ALA A 16 -0.10 4.93 -18.94
C ALA A 16 0.93 4.31 -17.99
N PHE A 17 1.92 5.09 -17.53
CA PHE A 17 2.92 4.62 -16.59
C PHE A 17 2.33 4.23 -15.23
N LEU A 18 1.31 4.96 -14.73
CA LEU A 18 0.55 4.59 -13.53
C LEU A 18 -0.17 3.23 -13.68
N THR A 19 -0.58 2.88 -14.88
CA THR A 19 -1.17 1.55 -15.12
C THR A 19 -0.09 0.47 -15.04
N LEU A 20 1.09 0.74 -15.59
CA LEU A 20 2.24 -0.17 -15.55
C LEU A 20 2.86 -0.28 -14.15
N SER A 21 2.82 0.78 -13.35
CA SER A 21 3.43 0.81 -12.01
C SER A 21 2.78 -0.16 -11.02
N LYS A 22 1.58 -0.65 -11.34
CA LYS A 22 0.86 -1.69 -10.58
C LYS A 22 1.42 -3.09 -10.82
N ASN A 23 2.36 -3.27 -11.74
CA ASN A 23 3.07 -4.52 -11.95
C ASN A 23 4.39 -4.51 -11.18
N ASP A 24 4.63 -5.49 -10.30
CA ASP A 24 5.79 -5.57 -9.39
C ASP A 24 7.16 -5.47 -10.08
N PHE A 25 7.27 -5.85 -11.36
CA PHE A 25 8.51 -5.74 -12.12
C PHE A 25 8.95 -4.28 -12.31
N ILE A 26 8.00 -3.37 -12.50
CA ILE A 26 8.27 -1.96 -12.84
C ILE A 26 8.83 -1.19 -11.63
N PRO A 27 8.25 -1.28 -10.42
CA PRO A 27 8.86 -0.75 -9.20
C PRO A 27 10.28 -1.29 -8.97
N GLN A 28 10.49 -2.62 -9.08
CA GLN A 28 11.81 -3.21 -8.84
C GLN A 28 12.85 -2.69 -9.84
N LYS A 29 12.52 -2.66 -11.14
CA LYS A 29 13.43 -2.13 -12.15
C LYS A 29 13.75 -0.65 -11.94
N SER A 30 12.78 0.11 -11.42
CA SER A 30 12.97 1.53 -11.08
C SER A 30 13.87 1.71 -9.87
N ALA A 31 13.76 0.83 -8.88
CA ALA A 31 14.65 0.78 -7.72
C ALA A 31 16.09 0.49 -8.15
N ASP A 32 16.30 -0.55 -8.97
CA ASP A 32 17.62 -0.96 -9.45
C ASP A 32 18.33 0.12 -10.27
N SER A 33 17.55 0.93 -11.00
CA SER A 33 18.08 2.00 -11.86
C SER A 33 18.25 3.34 -11.15
N ASN A 34 17.89 3.44 -9.86
CA ASN A 34 17.95 4.66 -9.03
C ASN A 34 17.28 5.89 -9.69
N LYS A 35 16.21 5.66 -10.48
CA LYS A 35 15.50 6.70 -11.22
C LYS A 35 14.38 7.37 -10.41
N LEU A 36 14.22 6.99 -9.15
CA LEU A 36 13.17 7.50 -8.28
C LEU A 36 13.28 9.02 -8.03
N CYS A 37 14.50 9.57 -8.07
CA CYS A 37 14.72 11.02 -7.95
C CYS A 37 13.96 11.83 -9.01
N LEU A 38 13.93 11.35 -10.26
CA LEU A 38 13.21 12.03 -11.33
C LEU A 38 11.71 12.08 -11.05
N LEU A 39 11.12 11.00 -10.52
CA LEU A 39 9.71 10.99 -10.14
C LEU A 39 9.43 11.97 -8.99
N MET A 40 10.32 12.04 -7.99
CA MET A 40 10.18 12.97 -6.87
C MET A 40 10.21 14.45 -7.31
N GLU A 41 11.04 14.78 -8.31
CA GLU A 41 11.10 16.11 -8.92
C GLU A 41 9.83 16.43 -9.71
N MET A 42 9.31 15.47 -10.47
CA MET A 42 8.11 15.66 -11.30
C MET A 42 6.81 15.88 -10.49
N CYS A 43 6.79 15.54 -9.20
CA CYS A 43 5.63 15.72 -8.34
C CYS A 43 5.14 17.17 -8.22
N ASP A 44 6.01 18.17 -8.41
CA ASP A 44 5.63 19.58 -8.33
C ASP A 44 4.79 20.02 -9.54
N ASP A 45 5.10 19.47 -10.71
CA ASP A 45 4.44 19.82 -11.96
C ASP A 45 3.25 18.88 -12.28
N TYR A 46 3.30 17.64 -11.80
CA TYR A 46 2.36 16.58 -12.15
C TYR A 46 1.88 15.82 -10.92
N PRO A 47 0.73 16.20 -10.32
CA PRO A 47 0.19 15.55 -9.12
C PRO A 47 -0.07 14.03 -9.27
N ILE A 48 -0.37 13.56 -10.48
CA ILE A 48 -0.54 12.11 -10.78
C ILE A 48 0.71 11.28 -10.43
N VAL A 49 1.88 11.91 -10.33
CA VAL A 49 3.12 11.22 -9.96
C VAL A 49 3.07 10.72 -8.52
N TYR A 50 2.30 11.35 -7.62
CA TYR A 50 2.08 10.82 -6.28
C TYR A 50 1.37 9.46 -6.31
N ASP A 51 0.42 9.23 -7.22
CA ASP A 51 -0.21 7.91 -7.38
C ASP A 51 0.78 6.84 -7.85
N ILE A 52 1.74 7.24 -8.71
CA ILE A 52 2.80 6.35 -9.21
C ILE A 52 3.77 6.01 -8.09
N ILE A 53 4.19 7.01 -7.31
CA ILE A 53 5.06 6.81 -6.14
C ILE A 53 4.34 5.97 -5.08
N TRP A 54 3.04 6.15 -4.89
CA TRP A 54 2.25 5.31 -3.99
C TRP A 54 2.21 3.84 -4.45
N ALA A 55 1.97 3.59 -5.74
CA ALA A 55 2.08 2.23 -6.28
C ALA A 55 3.48 1.64 -6.09
N PHE A 56 4.53 2.45 -6.23
CA PHE A 56 5.91 2.00 -6.03
C PHE A 56 6.27 1.77 -4.56
N SER A 57 5.64 2.47 -3.61
CA SER A 57 6.02 2.42 -2.19
C SER A 57 5.66 1.09 -1.51
N PHE A 58 4.98 0.18 -2.21
CA PHE A 58 4.86 -1.22 -1.77
C PHE A 58 6.18 -2.01 -1.90
N ASN A 59 7.13 -1.55 -2.72
CA ASN A 59 8.44 -2.18 -2.87
C ASN A 59 9.43 -1.71 -1.79
N LYS A 60 10.06 -2.65 -1.06
CA LYS A 60 10.95 -2.35 0.07
C LYS A 60 12.20 -1.52 -0.31
N ASP A 61 12.78 -1.75 -1.50
CA ASP A 61 13.93 -0.98 -1.96
C ASP A 61 13.54 0.46 -2.30
N ILE A 62 12.37 0.65 -2.93
CA ILE A 62 11.79 1.98 -3.14
C ILE A 62 11.57 2.68 -1.80
N GLN A 63 10.97 2.00 -0.82
CA GLN A 63 10.74 2.62 0.50
C GLN A 63 12.06 3.09 1.14
N LYS A 64 13.13 2.29 1.04
CA LYS A 64 14.46 2.68 1.55
C LYS A 64 14.99 3.93 0.83
N GLN A 65 14.82 4.01 -0.49
CA GLN A 65 15.22 5.19 -1.26
C GLN A 65 14.41 6.44 -0.87
N LEU A 66 13.08 6.31 -0.72
CA LEU A 66 12.20 7.40 -0.28
C LEU A 66 12.58 7.89 1.11
N ARG A 67 12.76 6.99 2.09
CA ARG A 67 13.16 7.33 3.47
C ARG A 67 14.54 8.00 3.52
N SER A 68 15.44 7.67 2.60
CA SER A 68 16.76 8.29 2.53
C SER A 68 16.71 9.73 1.99
N ASN A 69 15.59 10.15 1.39
CA ASN A 69 15.39 11.51 0.89
C ASN A 69 14.64 12.38 1.93
N ALA A 70 15.38 12.95 2.87
CA ALA A 70 14.81 13.78 3.95
C ALA A 70 14.01 15.01 3.46
N PRO A 71 14.43 15.74 2.39
CA PRO A 71 13.63 16.82 1.83
C PRO A 71 12.26 16.35 1.30
N PHE A 72 12.23 15.25 0.57
CA PHE A 72 10.99 14.69 0.03
C PHE A 72 10.05 14.22 1.15
N MET A 73 10.60 13.55 2.18
CA MET A 73 9.81 13.14 3.34
C MET A 73 9.15 14.32 4.07
N SER A 74 9.90 15.41 4.27
CA SER A 74 9.36 16.62 4.90
C SER A 74 8.26 17.26 4.06
N LYS A 75 8.42 17.26 2.73
CA LYS A 75 7.41 17.73 1.76
C LYS A 75 6.13 16.89 1.84
N LEU A 76 6.22 15.56 1.87
CA LEU A 76 5.04 14.68 2.01
C LEU A 76 4.27 14.98 3.30
N ILE A 77 4.96 15.09 4.44
CA ILE A 77 4.35 15.37 5.74
C ILE A 77 3.64 16.74 5.74
N GLN A 78 4.24 17.73 5.08
CA GLN A 78 3.64 19.06 4.95
C GLN A 78 2.38 19.01 4.06
N LEU A 79 2.47 18.37 2.89
CA LEU A 79 1.37 18.29 1.93
C LEU A 79 0.19 17.47 2.45
N ALA A 80 0.43 16.43 3.24
CA ALA A 80 -0.63 15.66 3.90
C ALA A 80 -1.54 16.56 4.76
N LYS A 81 -0.97 17.61 5.39
CA LYS A 81 -1.70 18.54 6.26
C LYS A 81 -2.32 19.73 5.54
N GLN A 82 -1.73 20.15 4.41
CA GLN A 82 -2.03 21.44 3.78
C GLN A 82 -2.72 21.33 2.42
N SER A 83 -2.70 20.16 1.77
CA SER A 83 -3.26 19.99 0.43
C SER A 83 -4.79 20.00 0.45
N GLU A 84 -5.40 20.86 -0.38
CA GLU A 84 -6.85 20.88 -0.63
C GLU A 84 -7.28 19.78 -1.62
N ASN A 85 -6.35 19.23 -2.40
CA ASN A 85 -6.63 18.16 -3.36
C ASN A 85 -6.75 16.81 -2.64
N GLU A 86 -7.99 16.32 -2.53
CA GLU A 86 -8.32 15.07 -1.84
C GLU A 86 -7.65 13.83 -2.45
N GLN A 87 -7.62 13.72 -3.77
CA GLN A 87 -7.00 12.57 -4.46
C GLN A 87 -5.49 12.52 -4.19
N MET A 88 -4.83 13.66 -4.36
CA MET A 88 -3.40 13.79 -4.08
C MET A 88 -3.10 13.52 -2.60
N ARG A 89 -3.93 14.06 -1.68
CA ARG A 89 -3.77 13.82 -0.23
C ARG A 89 -3.89 12.33 0.09
N LYS A 90 -4.88 11.62 -0.49
CA LYS A 90 -5.02 10.17 -0.34
C LYS A 90 -3.77 9.41 -0.79
N ALA A 91 -3.19 9.77 -1.94
CA ALA A 91 -1.96 9.15 -2.40
C ALA A 91 -0.79 9.42 -1.45
N ILE A 92 -0.66 10.65 -0.96
CA ILE A 92 0.39 11.05 0.00
C ILE A 92 0.23 10.31 1.33
N ASP A 93 -0.98 10.23 1.87
CA ASP A 93 -1.27 9.49 3.10
C ASP A 93 -0.93 8.01 2.92
N GLY A 94 -1.28 7.42 1.77
CA GLY A 94 -0.90 6.05 1.42
C GLY A 94 0.61 5.85 1.31
N ILE A 95 1.34 6.81 0.74
CA ILE A 95 2.82 6.78 0.73
C ILE A 95 3.35 6.82 2.16
N LEU A 96 2.93 7.78 2.97
CA LEU A 96 3.40 7.93 4.35
C LEU A 96 3.11 6.69 5.17
N TRP A 97 1.92 6.10 5.04
CA TRP A 97 1.53 4.84 5.67
C TRP A 97 2.48 3.69 5.27
N ASN A 98 2.75 3.50 3.97
CA ASN A 98 3.73 2.51 3.50
C ASN A 98 5.17 2.77 4.01
N LEU A 99 5.50 4.04 4.29
CA LEU A 99 6.82 4.46 4.76
C LEU A 99 6.96 4.46 6.28
N GLU A 100 5.88 4.42 7.05
CA GLU A 100 5.94 4.27 8.51
C GLU A 100 6.46 2.88 8.86
N LEU A 101 7.67 2.83 9.44
CA LEU A 101 8.36 1.62 9.89
C LEU A 101 7.63 0.88 11.04
N ASN A 102 6.44 1.34 11.44
CA ASN A 102 5.78 0.93 12.67
C ASN A 102 4.63 -0.06 12.48
N HIS A 103 4.33 -0.50 11.27
CA HIS A 103 3.48 -1.69 11.12
C HIS A 103 4.17 -2.98 11.59
N GLU A 104 5.52 -2.98 11.65
CA GLU A 104 6.31 -4.07 12.21
C GLU A 104 6.54 -3.93 13.74
N ASN A 105 6.40 -2.73 14.32
CA ASN A 105 6.65 -2.50 15.75
C ASN A 105 5.46 -2.80 16.67
N HIS A 106 4.29 -3.14 16.11
CA HIS A 106 3.25 -3.83 16.91
C HIS A 106 3.54 -5.34 17.06
N LEU A 107 4.63 -5.86 16.48
CA LEU A 107 4.97 -7.29 16.48
C LEU A 107 6.19 -7.64 17.37
N ILE A 108 6.80 -6.70 18.09
CA ILE A 108 8.03 -6.95 18.89
C ILE A 108 7.82 -6.87 20.41
N ASP A 109 6.61 -6.57 20.91
CA ASP A 109 6.34 -6.62 22.37
C ASP A 109 5.39 -7.73 22.81
N ASP A 110 5.30 -8.83 22.05
CA ASP A 110 4.67 -10.06 22.54
C ASP A 110 5.55 -11.28 22.22
N LYS A 111 6.79 -11.24 22.72
CA LYS A 111 7.53 -12.45 23.08
C LYS A 111 6.88 -13.15 24.27
N HIS A 112 5.58 -13.47 24.19
CA HIS A 112 4.90 -14.39 25.09
C HIS A 112 3.66 -15.00 24.40
N ASN A 113 3.92 -16.03 23.59
CA ASN A 113 3.15 -17.29 23.64
C ASN A 113 1.63 -17.21 23.33
N LYS A 114 1.23 -17.32 22.05
CA LYS A 114 0.03 -18.06 21.59
C LYS A 114 -0.08 -18.04 20.05
N LYS A 115 -0.19 -19.23 19.44
CA LYS A 115 -0.46 -19.45 18.01
C LYS A 115 -1.65 -18.57 17.56
N ALA A 116 -1.49 -17.78 16.51
CA ALA A 116 -2.52 -16.86 16.05
C ALA A 116 -3.32 -17.52 14.92
N PHE A 117 -4.57 -17.88 15.22
CA PHE A 117 -5.60 -18.42 14.32
C PHE A 117 -5.37 -19.83 13.76
N ASP A 118 -6.47 -20.57 13.62
CA ASP A 118 -6.55 -21.91 13.02
C ASP A 118 -7.08 -21.83 11.58
N ILE A 119 -7.90 -20.83 11.26
CA ILE A 119 -8.54 -20.64 9.95
C ILE A 119 -8.57 -19.15 9.59
N VAL A 120 -8.35 -18.84 8.31
CA VAL A 120 -8.33 -17.48 7.77
C VAL A 120 -9.31 -17.42 6.60
N ILE A 121 -10.25 -16.48 6.63
CA ILE A 121 -11.30 -16.33 5.61
C ILE A 121 -11.16 -14.96 4.93
N SER A 122 -10.82 -14.99 3.65
CA SER A 122 -10.92 -13.85 2.74
C SER A 122 -12.17 -14.02 1.88
N TYR A 123 -12.98 -12.96 1.71
CA TYR A 123 -14.23 -13.03 0.96
C TYR A 123 -14.43 -11.83 0.04
N SER A 124 -15.21 -12.01 -1.03
CA SER A 124 -15.65 -10.90 -1.88
C SER A 124 -16.91 -10.24 -1.29
N HIS A 125 -17.09 -8.92 -1.38
CA HIS A 125 -18.27 -8.25 -0.78
C HIS A 125 -19.63 -8.90 -1.13
N LYS A 126 -19.75 -9.54 -2.29
CA LYS A 126 -20.95 -10.25 -2.74
C LYS A 126 -21.30 -11.46 -1.88
N GLU A 127 -20.33 -12.05 -1.20
CA GLU A 127 -20.44 -13.29 -0.43
C GLU A 127 -20.37 -13.05 1.09
N LYS A 128 -20.33 -11.78 1.53
CA LYS A 128 -20.22 -11.36 2.94
C LYS A 128 -21.18 -12.11 3.86
N VAL A 129 -22.43 -12.29 3.44
CA VAL A 129 -23.47 -12.94 4.25
C VAL A 129 -23.16 -14.42 4.46
N ALA A 130 -22.73 -15.12 3.40
CA ALA A 130 -22.39 -16.53 3.47
C ALA A 130 -21.10 -16.76 4.26
N CYS A 131 -20.06 -15.94 4.05
CA CYS A 131 -18.81 -16.04 4.80
C CYS A 131 -18.97 -15.70 6.29
N LYS A 132 -19.92 -14.81 6.63
CA LYS A 132 -20.29 -14.57 8.03
C LYS A 132 -20.91 -15.81 8.68
N GLN A 133 -21.81 -16.50 7.99
CA GLN A 133 -22.41 -17.75 8.51
C GLN A 133 -21.33 -18.82 8.74
N ILE A 134 -20.41 -19.00 7.80
CA ILE A 134 -19.28 -19.92 7.94
C ILE A 134 -18.39 -19.52 9.12
N TYR A 135 -18.11 -18.22 9.30
CA TYR A 135 -17.36 -17.73 10.45
C TYR A 135 -18.06 -18.05 11.77
N ASP A 136 -19.36 -17.77 11.87
CA ASP A 136 -20.14 -18.03 13.09
C ASP A 136 -20.13 -19.53 13.44
N GLU A 137 -20.32 -20.43 12.46
CA GLU A 137 -20.24 -21.89 12.65
C GLU A 137 -18.85 -22.37 13.11
N LEU A 138 -17.77 -21.80 12.55
CA LEU A 138 -16.42 -22.18 12.91
C LEU A 138 -16.02 -21.67 14.31
N ILE A 139 -16.50 -20.50 14.71
CA ILE A 139 -16.35 -19.99 16.08
C ILE A 139 -17.13 -20.88 17.06
N GLU A 140 -18.37 -21.26 16.73
CA GLU A 140 -19.18 -22.19 17.55
C GLU A 140 -18.51 -23.56 17.70
N ALA A 141 -17.83 -24.03 16.65
CA ALA A 141 -17.04 -25.27 16.67
C ALA A 141 -15.70 -25.14 17.43
N GLY A 142 -15.37 -23.96 17.95
CA GLY A 142 -14.19 -23.72 18.79
C GLY A 142 -12.90 -23.42 18.03
N TYR A 143 -12.96 -23.15 16.72
CA TYR A 143 -11.80 -22.72 15.96
C TYR A 143 -11.52 -21.23 16.18
N ARG A 144 -10.24 -20.87 16.15
CA ARG A 144 -9.82 -19.47 16.19
C ARG A 144 -9.78 -18.94 14.76
N VAL A 145 -10.80 -18.23 14.33
CA VAL A 145 -10.93 -17.79 12.94
C VAL A 145 -10.62 -16.30 12.79
N TRP A 146 -9.84 -15.95 11.78
CA TRP A 146 -9.70 -14.57 11.31
C TRP A 146 -10.52 -14.39 10.02
N ILE A 147 -11.30 -13.31 9.93
CA ILE A 147 -12.11 -13.01 8.74
C ILE A 147 -12.05 -11.50 8.45
N ASP A 148 -11.94 -11.15 7.18
CA ASP A 148 -11.82 -9.77 6.71
C ASP A 148 -13.18 -9.03 6.71
N PHE A 149 -13.68 -8.65 7.88
CA PHE A 149 -14.92 -7.86 7.99
C PHE A 149 -14.67 -6.38 7.60
N ASP A 150 -14.89 -6.06 6.32
CA ASP A 150 -14.95 -4.70 5.75
C ASP A 150 -13.88 -3.72 6.27
N GLN A 151 -12.61 -4.12 6.25
CA GLN A 151 -11.49 -3.18 6.26
C GLN A 151 -10.86 -3.05 4.86
N MET A 152 -11.69 -2.85 3.83
CA MET A 152 -11.24 -2.47 2.49
C MET A 152 -10.82 -0.98 2.38
N HIS A 153 -10.24 -0.43 3.44
CA HIS A 153 -9.42 0.79 3.43
C HIS A 153 -8.16 0.50 4.26
N GLY A 154 -7.31 -0.39 3.75
CA GLY A 154 -6.11 -0.89 4.42
C GLY A 154 -5.52 -2.11 3.70
N ASN A 155 -4.33 -2.57 4.12
CA ASN A 155 -3.59 -3.63 3.45
C ASN A 155 -4.10 -5.04 3.82
N VAL A 156 -5.16 -5.45 3.14
CA VAL A 156 -5.73 -6.81 3.21
C VAL A 156 -4.68 -7.88 2.84
N MET A 157 -3.70 -7.57 2.00
CA MET A 157 -2.66 -8.53 1.60
C MET A 157 -1.66 -8.82 2.72
N ASP A 158 -1.25 -7.82 3.51
CA ASP A 158 -0.32 -8.03 4.63
C ASP A 158 -1.00 -8.80 5.78
N ALA A 159 -2.28 -8.49 6.06
CA ALA A 159 -3.05 -9.21 7.06
C ALA A 159 -3.26 -10.69 6.67
N MET A 160 -3.49 -10.96 5.38
CA MET A 160 -3.59 -12.31 4.85
C MET A 160 -2.25 -13.05 4.87
N ALA A 161 -1.15 -12.38 4.51
CA ALA A 161 0.19 -12.96 4.56
C ALA A 161 0.58 -13.35 6.00
N GLN A 162 0.32 -12.48 6.99
CA GLN A 162 0.55 -12.77 8.40
C GLN A 162 -0.29 -13.95 8.91
N ALA A 163 -1.56 -14.00 8.53
CA ALA A 163 -2.44 -15.08 8.95
C ALA A 163 -2.05 -16.43 8.31
N ILE A 164 -1.47 -16.43 7.11
CA ILE A 164 -0.89 -17.61 6.46
C ILE A 164 0.41 -18.04 7.16
N GLU A 165 1.30 -17.10 7.49
CA GLU A 165 2.56 -17.38 8.18
C GLU A 165 2.37 -17.88 9.63
N GLN A 166 1.25 -17.51 10.27
CA GLN A 166 0.92 -17.89 11.65
C GLN A 166 0.04 -19.15 11.75
N SER A 167 -0.47 -19.64 10.63
CA SER A 167 -1.23 -20.89 10.54
C SER A 167 -0.31 -22.11 10.66
N ASN A 168 -0.73 -23.15 11.38
CA ASN A 168 0.00 -24.41 11.34
C ASN A 168 -0.27 -25.07 9.99
N THR A 169 0.80 -25.36 9.25
CA THR A 169 0.74 -26.30 8.13
C THR A 169 0.36 -27.69 8.65
N VAL A 170 -0.59 -28.32 7.97
CA VAL A 170 -0.90 -29.75 8.13
C VAL A 170 0.05 -30.57 7.27
#